data_AF-A0A1G2ZZ61-F1
#
_entry.id   AF-A0A1G2ZZ61-F1
#
_cell.length_a   1.000
_cell.length_b   1.000
_cell.length_c   1.000
_cell.angle_alpha   90.00
_cell.angle_beta   90.00
_cell.angle_gamma   90.00
#
_symmetry.space_group_name_H-M   'P 1'
#
loop_
_entity.id
_entity.type
_entity.pdbx_description
1 polymer ?
#
loop_
_entity_poly.entity_id
_entity_poly.type
_entity_poly.pdbx_seq_one_letter_code
_entity_poly.pdbx_strand_id
1 'polypeptide(L)'
;MTQNRETGAAANEFGKNAARKIAQQLQLKRASKVSNEVSYNGQRAVIKSAHLGNHYIGVTLNRLDRIDLIIAAFENTDGHFDLYTLDTRTFKDNVRIGHHEHIGLVKKKIFLENGQYLKTMSV
;
A
#
# COMPACT_ATOMS: atom_id res chain seq x y z
N MET A 1 10.81 -23.00 -7.87
CA MET A 1 10.54 -22.00 -6.81
C MET A 1 9.07 -22.04 -6.48
N THR A 2 8.69 -22.87 -5.50
CA THR A 2 7.28 -23.08 -5.14
C THR A 2 6.96 -22.10 -4.02
N GLN A 3 6.42 -20.94 -4.36
CA GLN A 3 5.89 -20.02 -3.37
C GLN A 3 4.59 -20.63 -2.82
N ASN A 4 4.69 -21.29 -1.67
CA ASN A 4 3.60 -22.03 -1.04
C ASN A 4 2.42 -21.09 -0.74
N ARG A 5 1.20 -21.57 -1.00
CA ARG A 5 -0.09 -20.88 -0.80
C ARG A 5 -0.22 -20.20 0.58
N GLU A 6 0.45 -20.74 1.59
CA GLU A 6 0.55 -20.19 2.95
C GLU A 6 1.25 -18.83 3.01
N THR A 7 2.30 -18.62 2.21
CA THR A 7 3.06 -17.35 2.18
C THR A 7 2.22 -16.19 1.62
N GLY A 8 1.35 -16.48 0.64
CA GLY A 8 0.45 -15.48 0.06
C GLY A 8 -0.69 -15.10 1.01
N ALA A 9 -1.28 -16.06 1.72
CA ALA A 9 -2.31 -15.82 2.72
C ALA A 9 -1.75 -15.02 3.92
N ALA A 10 -0.57 -15.40 4.42
CA ALA A 10 0.12 -14.69 5.49
C ALA A 10 0.46 -13.24 5.10
N ALA A 11 0.99 -13.03 3.89
CA ALA A 11 1.29 -11.69 3.38
C ALA A 11 0.03 -10.82 3.24
N ASN A 12 -1.09 -11.42 2.83
CA ASN A 12 -2.36 -10.73 2.72
C ASN A 12 -2.93 -10.32 4.10
N GLU A 13 -2.89 -11.23 5.08
CA GLU A 13 -3.34 -10.93 6.45
C GLU A 13 -2.45 -9.89 7.13
N PHE A 14 -1.13 -10.00 6.97
CA PHE A 14 -0.18 -8.96 7.40
C PHE A 14 -0.56 -7.60 6.79
N GLY A 15 -0.77 -7.55 5.48
CA GLY A 15 -1.13 -6.32 4.77
C GLY A 15 -2.43 -5.69 5.23
N LYS A 16 -3.46 -6.50 5.49
CA LYS A 16 -4.75 -6.04 6.03
C LYS A 16 -4.61 -5.52 7.46
N ASN A 17 -3.88 -6.24 8.31
CA ASN A 17 -3.70 -5.85 9.71
C ASN A 17 -2.92 -4.54 9.80
N ALA A 18 -1.81 -4.42 9.06
CA ALA A 18 -1.05 -3.17 8.99
C ALA A 18 -1.91 -2.00 8.50
N ALA A 19 -2.62 -2.18 7.38
CA ALA A 19 -3.49 -1.15 6.82
C ALA A 19 -4.59 -0.70 7.80
N ARG A 20 -5.19 -1.64 8.55
CA ARG A 20 -6.22 -1.34 9.54
C ARG A 20 -5.67 -0.49 10.69
N LYS A 21 -4.52 -0.87 11.24
CA LYS A 21 -3.89 -0.16 12.36
C LYS A 21 -3.42 1.23 11.93
N ILE A 22 -2.83 1.36 10.74
CA ILE A 22 -2.48 2.66 10.14
C ILE A 22 -3.71 3.55 10.00
N ALA A 23 -4.81 3.02 9.44
CA ALA A 23 -6.05 3.79 9.30
C ALA A 23 -6.58 4.28 10.66
N GLN A 24 -6.51 3.44 11.70
CA GLN A 24 -6.93 3.82 13.05
C GLN A 24 -6.06 4.91 13.65
N GLN A 25 -4.73 4.78 13.57
CA GLN A 25 -3.80 5.77 14.11
C GLN A 25 -3.84 7.11 13.37
N LEU A 26 -4.11 7.09 12.06
CA LEU A 26 -4.33 8.28 11.24
C LEU A 26 -5.77 8.82 11.34
N GLN A 27 -6.64 8.17 12.12
CA GLN A 27 -8.06 8.52 12.27
C GLN A 27 -8.80 8.61 10.92
N LEU A 28 -8.43 7.75 9.96
CA LEU A 28 -9.01 7.76 8.62
C LEU A 28 -10.32 6.99 8.58
N LYS A 29 -11.30 7.57 7.90
CA LYS A 29 -12.59 6.92 7.67
C LYS A 29 -12.42 5.83 6.63
N ARG A 30 -12.60 4.56 7.04
CA ARG A 30 -12.57 3.41 6.13
C ARG A 30 -13.85 3.34 5.29
N ALA A 31 -13.71 2.96 4.03
CA ALA A 31 -14.84 2.74 3.12
C ALA A 31 -15.68 1.51 3.52
N SER A 32 -15.05 0.48 4.11
CA SER A 32 -15.76 -0.68 4.66
C SER A 32 -14.91 -1.41 5.72
N LYS A 33 -15.52 -2.39 6.41
CA LYS A 33 -14.82 -3.23 7.42
C LYS A 33 -13.73 -4.13 6.83
N VAL A 34 -13.80 -4.42 5.53
CA VAL A 34 -12.92 -5.39 4.84
C VAL A 34 -11.99 -4.74 3.81
N SER A 35 -12.28 -3.52 3.36
CA SER A 35 -11.44 -2.80 2.39
C SER A 35 -10.31 -2.05 3.09
N ASN A 36 -9.18 -1.95 2.40
CA ASN A 36 -8.07 -1.06 2.75
C ASN A 36 -8.29 0.37 2.21
N GLU A 37 -9.45 0.64 1.60
CA GLU A 37 -9.80 1.98 1.14
C GLU A 37 -10.25 2.89 2.29
N VAL A 38 -9.79 4.12 2.23
CA VAL A 38 -10.00 5.16 3.24
C VAL A 38 -10.25 6.51 2.57
N SER A 39 -10.84 7.44 3.31
CA SER A 39 -10.84 8.86 2.95
C SER A 39 -9.64 9.55 3.61
N TYR A 40 -8.81 10.22 2.81
CA TYR A 40 -7.64 10.97 3.24
C TYR A 40 -7.66 12.35 2.59
N ASN A 41 -7.73 13.42 3.40
CA ASN A 41 -7.84 14.81 2.92
C ASN A 41 -8.94 15.04 1.85
N GLY A 42 -10.09 14.36 2.00
CA GLY A 42 -11.20 14.43 1.05
C GLY A 42 -11.02 13.57 -0.22
N GLN A 43 -9.87 12.92 -0.38
CA GLN A 43 -9.57 12.03 -1.50
C GLN A 43 -9.78 10.56 -1.12
N ARG A 44 -10.15 9.73 -2.09
CA ARG A 44 -10.23 8.28 -1.93
C ARG A 44 -8.83 7.69 -2.01
N ALA A 45 -8.41 7.01 -0.95
CA ALA A 45 -7.09 6.40 -0.87
C ALA A 45 -7.18 4.90 -0.64
N VAL A 46 -6.12 4.17 -0.95
CA VAL A 46 -5.91 2.80 -0.46
C VAL A 46 -4.63 2.71 0.35
N ILE A 47 -4.68 2.01 1.49
CA ILE A 47 -3.48 1.71 2.28
C ILE A 47 -2.89 0.37 1.84
N LYS A 48 -1.60 0.37 1.53
CA LYS A 48 -0.82 -0.83 1.21
C LYS A 48 0.46 -0.84 2.03
N SER A 49 0.81 -2.00 2.57
CA SER A 49 2.08 -2.18 3.25
C SER A 49 2.99 -3.14 2.49
N ALA A 50 4.30 -2.95 2.69
CA ALA A 50 5.34 -3.86 2.27
C ALA A 50 6.17 -4.25 3.49
N HIS A 51 6.32 -5.55 3.70
CA HIS A 51 7.16 -6.10 4.77
C HIS A 51 8.64 -5.78 4.51
N LEU A 52 9.49 -5.93 5.54
CA LEU A 52 10.92 -5.70 5.42
C LEU A 52 11.53 -6.51 4.24
N GLY A 53 12.37 -5.84 3.44
CA GLY A 53 12.97 -6.42 2.23
C GLY A 53 12.06 -6.46 0.99
N ASN A 54 10.75 -6.19 1.12
CA ASN A 54 9.88 -5.99 -0.02
C ASN A 54 9.87 -4.52 -0.45
N HIS A 55 10.31 -4.25 -1.67
CA HIS A 55 10.40 -2.91 -2.24
C HIS A 55 9.28 -2.58 -3.22
N TYR A 56 8.16 -3.31 -3.20
CA TYR A 56 7.05 -3.09 -4.12
C TYR A 56 5.73 -2.91 -3.38
N ILE A 57 4.93 -1.97 -3.90
CA ILE A 57 3.53 -1.82 -3.51
C ILE A 57 2.64 -2.32 -4.64
N GLY A 58 1.79 -3.29 -4.30
CA GLY A 58 0.84 -3.89 -5.22
C GLY A 58 -0.57 -3.35 -5.06
N VAL A 59 -1.15 -2.88 -6.17
CA VAL A 59 -2.55 -2.45 -6.25
C VAL A 59 -3.20 -3.12 -7.45
N THR A 60 -4.41 -3.65 -7.25
CA THR A 60 -5.21 -4.20 -8.36
C THR A 60 -5.53 -3.09 -9.36
N LEU A 61 -5.31 -3.33 -10.65
CA LEU A 61 -5.45 -2.28 -11.68
C LEU A 61 -6.84 -1.63 -11.68
N ASN A 62 -7.91 -2.43 -11.61
CA ASN A 62 -9.29 -1.90 -11.55
C ASN A 62 -9.57 -1.06 -10.29
N ARG A 63 -8.76 -1.17 -9.23
CA ARG A 63 -8.87 -0.28 -8.06
C ARG A 63 -8.31 1.10 -8.34
N LEU A 64 -7.30 1.22 -9.20
CA LEU A 64 -6.65 2.50 -9.54
C LEU A 64 -7.60 3.49 -10.24
N ASP A 65 -8.72 3.00 -10.80
CA ASP A 65 -9.74 3.86 -11.41
C ASP A 65 -10.77 4.40 -10.41
N ARG A 66 -10.74 3.92 -9.16
CA ARG A 66 -11.73 4.24 -8.12
C ARG A 66 -11.15 5.01 -6.93
N ILE A 67 -9.84 5.15 -6.89
CA ILE A 67 -9.09 5.86 -5.87
C ILE A 67 -8.28 6.98 -6.53
N ASP A 68 -7.93 7.98 -5.74
CA ASP A 68 -7.18 9.14 -6.19
C ASP A 68 -5.70 9.00 -5.79
N LEU A 69 -5.41 8.36 -4.65
CA LEU A 69 -4.06 8.13 -4.14
C LEU A 69 -3.82 6.75 -3.50
N ILE A 70 -2.55 6.42 -3.33
CA ILE A 70 -2.06 5.26 -2.59
C ILE A 70 -1.30 5.77 -1.37
N ILE A 71 -1.64 5.27 -0.19
CA ILE A 71 -0.85 5.42 1.03
C ILE A 71 0.00 4.15 1.17
N ALA A 72 1.29 4.25 0.86
CA ALA A 72 2.25 3.16 0.98
C ALA A 72 2.93 3.20 2.35
N ALA A 73 3.00 2.05 3.01
CA ALA A 73 3.68 1.86 4.28
C ALA A 73 4.82 0.86 4.10
N PHE A 74 6.06 1.32 4.16
CA PHE A 74 7.23 0.46 4.06
C PHE A 74 7.79 0.18 5.44
N GLU A 75 7.83 -1.09 5.83
CA GLU A 75 8.48 -1.49 7.07
C GLU A 75 9.98 -1.20 7.02
N ASN A 76 10.50 -0.62 8.10
CA ASN A 76 11.91 -0.33 8.29
C ASN A 76 12.56 -1.35 9.24
N THR A 77 13.88 -1.26 9.40
CA THR A 77 14.66 -2.21 10.20
C THR A 77 14.29 -2.24 11.68
N ASP A 78 13.66 -1.17 12.16
CA ASP A 78 13.25 -1.02 13.56
C ASP A 78 11.81 -1.51 13.78
N GLY A 79 11.17 -2.11 12.77
CA GLY A 79 9.78 -2.59 12.83
C GLY A 79 8.72 -1.49 12.75
N HIS A 80 9.13 -0.25 12.52
CA HIS A 80 8.24 0.86 12.21
C HIS A 80 7.93 0.90 10.71
N PHE A 81 6.94 1.71 10.32
CA PHE A 81 6.55 1.90 8.95
C PHE A 81 6.74 3.36 8.54
N ASP A 82 7.46 3.57 7.45
CA ASP A 82 7.56 4.86 6.78
C ASP A 82 6.41 4.99 5.78
N LEU A 83 5.57 6.01 5.98
CA LEU A 83 4.39 6.23 5.16
C LEU A 83 4.66 7.30 4.10
N TYR A 84 4.25 6.99 2.88
CA TYR A 84 4.30 7.89 1.73
C TYR A 84 2.95 7.90 1.03
N THR A 85 2.58 9.03 0.42
CA THR A 85 1.50 9.07 -0.57
C THR A 85 2.07 9.12 -1.97
N LEU A 86 1.34 8.53 -2.92
CA LEU A 86 1.58 8.66 -4.34
C LEU A 86 0.23 8.76 -5.04
N ASP A 87 0.07 9.72 -5.94
CA ASP A 87 -1.15 9.84 -6.72
C ASP A 87 -1.27 8.68 -7.74
N THR A 88 -2.50 8.35 -8.12
CA THR A 88 -2.75 7.23 -9.03
C THR A 88 -2.18 7.43 -10.42
N ARG A 89 -2.03 8.67 -10.91
CA ARG A 89 -1.44 8.93 -12.22
C ARG A 89 0.04 8.56 -12.20
N THR A 90 0.81 9.07 -11.23
CA THR A 90 2.23 8.71 -11.08
C THR A 90 2.40 7.21 -10.84
N PHE A 91 1.49 6.57 -10.09
CA PHE A 91 1.51 5.12 -9.92
C PHE A 91 1.33 4.40 -11.27
N LYS A 92 0.34 4.80 -12.08
CA LYS A 92 0.06 4.21 -13.40
C LYS A 92 1.22 4.42 -14.37
N ASP A 93 1.85 5.58 -14.37
CA ASP A 93 2.97 5.91 -15.26
C ASP A 93 4.23 5.07 -14.95
N ASN A 94 4.34 4.51 -13.74
CA ASN A 94 5.48 3.73 -13.27
C ASN A 94 5.14 2.25 -13.01
N VAL A 95 3.99 1.78 -13.47
CA VAL A 95 3.49 0.44 -13.15
C VAL A 95 4.29 -0.64 -13.89
N ARG A 96 4.67 -1.69 -13.16
CA ARG A 96 5.03 -2.98 -13.75
C ARG A 96 3.92 -3.97 -13.47
N ILE A 97 3.50 -4.72 -14.49
CA ILE A 97 2.54 -5.81 -14.29
C ILE A 97 3.20 -6.91 -13.45
N GLY A 98 2.52 -7.31 -12.37
CA GLY A 98 2.95 -8.41 -11.51
C GLY A 98 2.72 -9.77 -12.17
N HIS A 99 3.14 -10.85 -11.49
CA HIS A 99 2.90 -12.22 -11.95
C HIS A 99 1.40 -12.52 -12.15
N HIS A 100 0.55 -11.87 -11.35
CA HIS A 100 -0.87 -11.83 -11.59
C HIS A 100 -1.18 -10.59 -12.42
N GLU A 101 -1.63 -10.78 -13.67
CA GLU A 101 -1.80 -9.72 -14.69
C GLU A 101 -2.73 -8.57 -14.26
N HIS A 102 -3.54 -8.78 -13.23
CA HIS A 102 -4.45 -7.78 -12.69
C HIS A 102 -3.84 -6.93 -11.55
N ILE A 103 -2.58 -7.16 -11.16
CA ILE A 103 -1.89 -6.42 -10.09
C ILE A 103 -0.78 -5.58 -10.70
N GLY A 104 -0.90 -4.26 -10.53
CA GLY A 104 0.17 -3.31 -10.80
C GLY A 104 1.12 -3.21 -9.61
N LEU A 105 2.42 -3.29 -9.87
CA LEU A 105 3.49 -3.15 -8.88
C LEU A 105 4.29 -1.88 -9.16
N VAL A 106 4.51 -1.06 -8.12
CA VAL A 106 5.39 0.12 -8.19
C VAL A 106 6.49 0.00 -7.14
N LYS A 107 7.72 0.35 -7.52
CA LYS A 107 8.90 0.29 -6.65
C LYS A 107 8.86 1.36 -5.56
N LYS A 108 9.37 1.04 -4.37
CA LYS A 108 9.61 1.95 -3.24
C LYS A 108 10.27 3.24 -3.70
N LYS A 109 11.31 3.13 -4.54
CA LYS A 109 12.04 4.28 -5.11
C LYS A 109 11.11 5.36 -5.70
N ILE A 110 10.04 4.97 -6.40
CA ILE A 110 9.09 5.94 -6.99
C ILE A 110 8.33 6.72 -5.92
N PHE A 111 7.94 6.07 -4.82
CA PHE A 111 7.30 6.73 -3.67
C PHE A 111 8.26 7.70 -2.96
N LEU A 112 9.54 7.37 -2.90
CA LEU A 112 10.55 8.22 -2.28
C LEU A 112 10.88 9.44 -3.14
N GLU A 113 10.91 9.29 -4.47
CA GLU A 113 11.30 10.35 -5.40
C GLU A 113 10.15 11.26 -5.82
N ASN A 114 8.94 10.71 -5.98
CA ASN A 114 7.79 11.42 -6.55
C ASN A 114 6.59 11.49 -5.60
N GLY A 115 6.65 10.75 -4.48
CA GLY A 115 5.61 10.78 -3.47
C GLY A 115 5.83 11.86 -2.42
N GLN A 116 4.89 11.96 -1.50
CA GLN A 116 5.02 12.82 -0.32
C GLN A 116 5.18 11.94 0.92
N TYR A 117 6.26 12.17 1.68
CA TYR A 117 6.42 11.56 2.99
C TYR A 117 5.35 12.10 3.96
N LEU A 118 4.69 11.18 4.66
CA LEU A 118 3.68 11.53 5.67
C LEU A 118 4.28 11.55 7.07
N LYS A 119 4.79 10.40 7.52
CA LYS A 119 5.44 10.18 8.81
C LYS A 119 5.89 8.73 8.95
N THR A 120 6.67 8.47 9.99
CA THR A 120 7.01 7.12 10.47
C THR A 120 6.13 6.76 11.67
N MET A 121 5.67 5.51 11.77
CA MET A 121 4.84 5.05 12.89
C MET A 121 5.04 3.58 13.25
N SER A 122 4.79 3.22 14.50
CA SER A 122 4.66 1.83 14.94
C SER A 122 3.25 1.30 14.65
N VAL A 123 3.14 0.06 14.16
CA VAL A 123 1.88 -0.53 13.70
C VAL A 123 1.56 -1.80 14.47
#